data_AF-A0A1Y1K5C7-F1
#
_entry.id   AF-A0A1Y1K5C7-F1
#
_cell.length_a   1.000
_cell.length_b   1.000
_cell.length_c   1.000
_cell.angle_alpha   90.00
_cell.angle_beta   90.00
_cell.angle_gamma   90.00
#
_symmetry.space_group_name_H-M   'P 1'
#
loop_
_entity.id
_entity.type
_entity.pdbx_description
1 polymer ?
#
loop_
_entity_poly.entity_id
_entity_poly.type
_entity_poly.pdbx_seq_one_letter_code
_entity_poly.pdbx_strand_id
1 'polypeptide(L)'
;APAAIPYSSYVPAIPLLPSSQYHAQDGIGQYSYGYVGPLSSKSEAKTADGITRGGYSYLDARGEIQTVSYISDPVNGFRVAATNLPVAPEVLLKGPSASAKIVAPVAPTI
;
A
#
# COMPACT_ATOMS: atom_id res chain seq x y z
N ALA A 1 32.39 9.30 57.29
CA ALA A 1 32.36 9.66 55.85
C ALA A 1 30.92 9.63 55.36
N PRO A 2 30.45 10.56 54.51
CA PRO A 2 29.09 10.50 54.00
C PRO A 2 28.97 9.43 52.91
N ALA A 3 27.85 8.69 52.90
CA ALA A 3 27.57 7.63 51.95
C ALA A 3 27.05 8.19 50.62
N ALA A 4 27.56 7.66 49.49
CA ALA A 4 27.08 8.00 48.16
C ALA A 4 25.76 7.27 47.87
N ILE A 5 24.74 7.99 47.42
CA ILE A 5 23.49 7.41 46.89
C ILE A 5 23.65 7.14 45.39
N PRO A 6 23.41 5.91 44.90
CA PRO A 6 23.47 5.63 43.48
C PRO A 6 22.23 6.22 42.78
N TYR A 7 22.44 7.05 41.77
CA TYR A 7 21.39 7.47 40.86
C TYR A 7 21.02 6.30 39.96
N SER A 8 19.79 5.80 40.10
CA SER A 8 19.22 4.81 39.17
C SER A 8 18.74 5.55 37.92
N SER A 9 19.44 5.38 36.80
CA SER A 9 18.98 5.87 35.51
C SER A 9 17.91 4.92 34.97
N TYR A 10 16.64 5.32 35.11
CA TYR A 10 15.54 4.64 34.42
C TYR A 10 15.62 4.92 32.92
N VAL A 11 15.86 3.89 32.13
CA VAL A 11 15.74 3.94 30.67
C VAL A 11 14.44 3.23 30.31
N PRO A 12 13.39 3.94 29.84
CA PRO A 12 12.17 3.28 29.41
C PRO A 12 12.46 2.42 28.18
N ALA A 13 12.00 1.17 28.20
CA ALA A 13 11.98 0.34 27.01
C ALA A 13 10.96 0.92 26.02
N ILE A 14 11.41 1.36 24.85
CA ILE A 14 10.53 1.78 23.77
C ILE A 14 9.91 0.51 23.16
N PRO A 15 8.58 0.39 23.07
CA PRO A 15 7.97 -0.77 22.42
C PRO A 15 8.35 -0.78 20.93
N LEU A 16 9.03 -1.84 20.51
CA LEU A 16 9.34 -2.08 19.10
C LEU A 16 8.03 -2.52 18.41
N LEU A 17 7.50 -1.68 17.52
CA LEU A 17 6.36 -2.06 16.70
C LEU A 17 6.83 -3.11 15.66
N PRO A 18 6.15 -4.26 15.54
CA PRO A 18 6.59 -5.32 14.65
C PRO A 18 6.54 -4.86 13.19
N SER A 19 7.57 -5.23 12.44
CA SER A 19 7.66 -5.03 11.00
C SER A 19 8.24 -6.26 10.33
N SER A 20 7.81 -6.57 9.11
CA SER A 20 8.32 -7.69 8.31
C SER A 20 8.39 -7.33 6.83
N GLN A 21 9.23 -8.04 6.09
CA GLN A 21 9.33 -7.92 4.64
C GLN A 21 9.60 -9.28 4.00
N TYR A 22 9.24 -9.41 2.73
CA TYR A 22 9.56 -10.57 1.91
C TYR A 22 9.94 -10.13 0.49
N HIS A 23 10.80 -10.92 -0.16
CA HIS A 23 11.18 -10.73 -1.55
C HIS A 23 11.46 -12.09 -2.18
N ALA A 24 10.97 -12.28 -3.40
CA ALA A 24 11.28 -13.41 -4.26
C ALA A 24 11.38 -12.94 -5.71
N GLN A 25 12.35 -13.46 -6.46
CA GLN A 25 12.55 -13.14 -7.86
C GLN A 25 13.11 -14.36 -8.60
N ASP A 26 12.72 -14.53 -9.86
CA ASP A 26 13.26 -15.55 -10.75
C ASP A 26 14.32 -14.98 -11.73
N GLY A 27 14.97 -15.86 -12.49
CA GLY A 27 16.01 -15.47 -13.45
C GLY A 27 15.49 -14.83 -14.74
N ILE A 28 14.16 -14.75 -14.93
CA ILE A 28 13.53 -14.25 -16.16
C ILE A 28 12.71 -12.97 -15.94
N GLY A 29 12.78 -12.39 -14.74
CA GLY A 29 12.29 -11.04 -14.44
C GLY A 29 10.94 -10.99 -13.72
N GLN A 30 10.38 -12.12 -13.29
CA GLN A 30 9.22 -12.13 -12.40
C GLN A 30 9.69 -11.89 -10.96
N TYR A 31 8.89 -11.17 -10.18
CA TYR A 31 9.19 -10.95 -8.78
C TYR A 31 7.91 -10.80 -7.94
N SER A 32 8.05 -11.00 -6.64
CA SER A 32 7.07 -10.65 -5.63
C SER A 32 7.79 -10.06 -4.43
N TYR A 33 7.32 -8.91 -3.96
CA TYR A 33 7.88 -8.19 -2.83
C TYR A 33 6.77 -7.60 -1.99
N GLY A 34 7.00 -7.50 -0.69
CA GLY A 34 6.11 -6.75 0.18
C GLY A 34 6.70 -6.52 1.55
N TYR A 35 6.06 -5.62 2.29
CA TYR A 35 6.38 -5.34 3.67
C TYR A 35 5.13 -4.98 4.46
N VAL A 36 5.23 -5.15 5.77
CA VAL A 36 4.28 -4.64 6.75
C VAL A 36 5.08 -3.89 7.79
N GLY A 37 4.71 -2.64 8.02
CA GLY A 37 5.20 -1.81 9.10
C GLY A 37 4.06 -1.29 9.95
N PRO A 38 4.36 -0.44 10.95
CA PRO A 38 3.37 -0.03 11.94
C PRO A 38 2.29 0.90 11.38
N LEU A 39 2.65 1.73 10.40
CA LEU A 39 1.79 2.76 9.82
C LEU A 39 1.58 2.58 8.31
N SER A 40 2.21 1.57 7.71
CA SER A 40 2.10 1.32 6.28
C SER A 40 2.41 -0.12 5.92
N SER A 41 1.88 -0.56 4.79
CA SER A 41 2.16 -1.86 4.19
C SER A 41 2.18 -1.75 2.67
N LYS A 42 2.89 -2.67 2.02
CA LYS A 42 2.94 -2.76 0.55
C LYS A 42 3.03 -4.22 0.13
N SER A 43 2.41 -4.54 -1.00
CA SER A 43 2.64 -5.79 -1.73
C SER A 43 2.65 -5.50 -3.23
N GLU A 44 3.59 -6.09 -3.96
CA GLU A 44 3.73 -5.92 -5.40
C GLU A 44 4.29 -7.21 -6.03
N ALA A 45 3.77 -7.58 -7.20
CA ALA A 45 4.29 -8.68 -7.99
C ALA A 45 4.33 -8.33 -9.49
N LYS A 46 5.37 -8.79 -10.18
CA LYS A 46 5.47 -8.78 -11.63
C LYS A 46 5.36 -10.20 -12.16
N THR A 47 4.45 -10.38 -13.12
CA THR A 47 4.18 -11.66 -13.81
C THR A 47 4.99 -11.79 -15.09
N ALA A 48 5.07 -13.01 -15.64
CA ALA A 48 5.79 -13.33 -16.87
C ALA A 48 5.35 -12.46 -18.06
N ASP A 49 4.06 -12.09 -18.11
CA ASP A 49 3.47 -11.23 -19.14
C ASP A 49 3.93 -9.75 -19.06
N GLY A 50 4.88 -9.44 -18.15
CA GLY A 50 5.39 -8.10 -17.90
C GLY A 50 4.46 -7.23 -17.04
N ILE A 51 3.27 -7.74 -16.70
CA ILE A 51 2.28 -7.02 -15.90
C ILE A 51 2.73 -6.96 -14.44
N THR A 52 2.86 -5.75 -13.91
CA THR A 52 3.10 -5.48 -12.49
C THR A 52 1.79 -5.10 -11.81
N ARG A 53 1.43 -5.78 -10.73
CA ARG A 53 0.27 -5.46 -9.90
C ARG A 53 0.73 -5.26 -8.47
N GLY A 54 0.20 -4.25 -7.80
CA GLY A 54 0.51 -4.03 -6.41
C GLY A 54 -0.43 -3.06 -5.75
N GLY A 55 -0.19 -2.86 -4.47
CA GLY A 55 -0.88 -1.87 -3.68
C GLY A 55 -0.13 -1.56 -2.41
N TYR A 56 -0.41 -0.38 -1.88
CA TYR A 56 0.11 0.03 -0.58
C TYR A 56 -0.98 0.76 0.19
N SER A 57 -0.86 0.69 1.52
CA SER A 57 -1.74 1.38 2.46
C SER A 57 -0.89 2.15 3.45
N TYR A 58 -1.34 3.32 3.88
CA TYR A 58 -0.68 4.08 4.93
C TYR A 58 -1.68 4.88 5.76
N LEU A 59 -1.33 5.15 7.01
CA LEU A 59 -2.04 6.08 7.87
C LEU A 59 -1.59 7.51 7.57
N ASP A 60 -2.52 8.39 7.22
CA ASP A 60 -2.22 9.79 6.96
C ASP A 60 -2.22 10.66 8.23
N ALA A 61 -1.93 11.96 8.07
CA ALA A 61 -1.89 12.91 9.19
C ALA A 61 -3.26 13.20 9.81
N ARG A 62 -4.37 12.82 9.16
CA ARG A 62 -5.73 12.92 9.66
C ARG A 62 -6.17 11.64 10.40
N GLY A 63 -5.33 10.62 10.42
CA GLY A 63 -5.64 9.32 11.01
C GLY A 63 -6.50 8.43 10.10
N GLU A 64 -6.59 8.75 8.81
CA GLU A 64 -7.31 7.94 7.83
C GLU A 64 -6.36 6.99 7.11
N ILE A 65 -6.82 5.76 6.85
CA ILE A 65 -6.07 4.80 6.05
C ILE A 65 -6.26 5.14 4.58
N GLN A 66 -5.19 5.61 3.97
CA GLN A 66 -5.13 5.82 2.53
C GLN A 66 -4.66 4.55 1.85
N THR A 67 -5.40 4.10 0.84
CA THR A 67 -5.10 2.86 0.11
C THR A 67 -4.93 3.17 -1.37
N VAL A 68 -3.93 2.53 -1.96
CA VAL A 68 -3.60 2.64 -3.38
C VAL A 68 -3.46 1.24 -3.96
N SER A 69 -4.16 0.97 -5.05
CA SER A 69 -3.98 -0.22 -5.88
C SER A 69 -3.61 0.21 -7.29
N TYR A 70 -2.64 -0.47 -7.89
CA TYR A 70 -2.15 -0.15 -9.21
C TYR A 70 -1.88 -1.39 -10.06
N ILE A 71 -1.99 -1.18 -11.37
CA ILE A 71 -1.65 -2.14 -12.40
C ILE A 71 -0.81 -1.39 -13.43
N SER A 72 0.32 -1.98 -13.80
CA SER A 72 1.13 -1.57 -14.93
C SER A 72 1.15 -2.70 -15.94
N ASP A 73 0.61 -2.46 -17.12
CA ASP A 73 0.60 -3.44 -18.21
C ASP A 73 1.08 -2.82 -19.53
N PRO A 74 1.61 -3.63 -20.48
CA PRO A 74 2.14 -3.11 -21.74
C PRO A 74 1.11 -2.46 -22.66
N VAL A 75 -0.19 -2.73 -22.46
CA VAL A 75 -1.27 -2.32 -23.37
C VAL A 75 -1.92 -1.01 -22.90
N ASN A 76 -2.25 -0.91 -21.62
CA ASN A 76 -2.98 0.20 -21.00
C ASN A 76 -2.08 1.10 -20.17
N GLY A 77 -0.79 0.79 -20.06
CA GLY A 77 0.17 1.56 -19.28
C GLY A 77 -0.07 1.44 -17.78
N PHE A 78 0.11 2.55 -17.06
CA PHE A 78 -0.01 2.60 -15.60
C PHE A 78 -1.38 3.13 -15.18
N ARG A 79 -2.08 2.36 -14.36
CA ARG A 79 -3.42 2.66 -13.85
C ARG A 79 -3.44 2.55 -12.34
N VAL A 80 -4.12 3.49 -11.68
CA VAL A 80 -4.18 3.59 -10.22
C VAL A 80 -5.61 3.81 -9.77
N ALA A 81 -6.00 3.11 -8.71
CA ALA A 81 -7.17 3.40 -7.90
C ALA A 81 -6.69 3.73 -6.49
N ALA A 82 -7.01 4.92 -5.99
CA ALA A 82 -6.66 5.31 -4.62
C ALA A 82 -7.77 6.11 -3.95
N THR A 83 -7.76 6.11 -2.62
CA THR A 83 -8.73 6.84 -1.78
C THR A 83 -8.54 8.35 -1.82
N ASN A 84 -7.36 8.83 -2.21
CA ASN A 84 -7.01 10.26 -2.24
C ASN A 84 -6.57 10.72 -3.65
N LEU A 85 -7.22 10.21 -4.71
CA LEU A 85 -6.97 10.73 -6.06
C LEU A 85 -7.57 12.12 -6.23
N PRO A 86 -6.90 13.02 -6.97
CA PRO A 86 -7.49 14.31 -7.32
C PRO A 86 -8.75 14.07 -8.15
N VAL A 87 -9.88 14.55 -7.63
CA VAL A 87 -11.13 14.59 -8.40
C VAL A 87 -10.98 15.75 -9.39
N ALA A 88 -11.04 15.43 -10.68
CA ALA A 88 -11.05 16.46 -11.71
C ALA A 88 -12.24 17.39 -11.44
N PRO A 89 -12.10 18.73 -11.56
CA PRO A 89 -13.23 19.63 -11.48
C PRO A 89 -14.31 19.15 -12.45
N GLU A 90 -15.55 18.99 -11.98
CA GLU A 90 -16.67 18.72 -12.86
C GLU A 90 -16.84 19.93 -13.78
N VAL A 91 -16.23 19.89 -14.95
CA VAL A 91 -16.61 20.81 -16.02
C VAL A 91 -18.03 20.40 -16.39
N LEU A 92 -19.01 21.22 -16.03
CA LEU A 92 -20.42 21.05 -16.39
C LEU A 92 -20.60 21.15 -17.93
N LEU A 93 -20.03 20.23 -18.70
CA LEU A 93 -20.55 19.91 -20.01
C LEU A 93 -21.74 19.00 -19.77
N LYS A 94 -22.93 19.57 -19.94
CA LYS A 94 -24.20 18.85 -20.02
C LYS A 94 -24.11 17.79 -21.15
N GLY A 95 -23.60 16.61 -20.82
CA GLY A 95 -23.47 15.43 -21.66
C GLY A 95 -23.47 14.18 -20.76
N PRO A 96 -23.99 13.03 -21.21
CA PRO A 96 -24.40 11.97 -20.31
C PRO A 96 -23.21 11.37 -19.55
N SER A 97 -23.26 11.55 -18.23
CA SER A 97 -22.34 10.99 -17.25
C SER A 97 -22.30 9.47 -17.34
N ALA A 98 -21.19 8.90 -17.80
CA ALA A 98 -20.93 7.47 -17.65
C ALA A 98 -20.34 7.22 -16.25
N SER A 99 -21.22 7.07 -15.26
CA SER A 99 -20.86 6.52 -13.96
C SER A 99 -20.56 5.02 -14.13
N ALA A 100 -19.29 4.65 -14.28
CA ALA A 100 -18.91 3.24 -14.34
C ALA A 100 -19.05 2.62 -12.93
N LYS A 101 -20.18 1.94 -12.69
CA LYS A 101 -20.39 1.09 -11.52
C LYS A 101 -19.37 -0.05 -11.56
N ILE A 102 -18.69 -0.25 -10.44
CA ILE A 102 -17.80 -1.39 -10.19
C ILE A 102 -18.70 -2.61 -10.03
N VAL A 103 -18.63 -3.58 -10.95
CA VAL A 103 -19.30 -4.88 -10.78
C VAL A 103 -18.31 -5.84 -10.12
N ALA A 104 -18.70 -6.41 -8.99
CA ALA A 104 -17.91 -7.42 -8.28
C ALA A 104 -17.76 -8.69 -9.14
N PRO A 105 -16.60 -9.37 -9.15
CA PRO A 105 -16.51 -10.67 -9.81
C PRO A 105 -17.24 -11.73 -8.99
N VAL A 106 -18.23 -12.36 -9.61
CA VAL A 106 -18.89 -13.58 -9.11
C VAL A 106 -17.91 -14.76 -9.17
N ALA A 107 -17.84 -15.54 -8.08
CA ALA A 107 -16.96 -16.69 -7.94
C ALA A 107 -17.25 -17.80 -8.97
N PRO A 108 -16.24 -18.53 -9.48
CA PRO A 108 -16.48 -19.69 -10.34
C PRO A 108 -16.98 -20.86 -9.49
N THR A 109 -18.07 -21.49 -9.93
CA THR A 109 -18.53 -22.79 -9.44
C THR A 109 -18.40 -23.80 -10.58
N ILE A 110 -17.80 -24.94 -10.20
CA ILE A 110 -17.53 -26.21 -10.90
C ILE A 110 -16.28 -26.24 -11.78
#